data_AF-A0A1V5H771-F1
#
_entry.id   AF-A0A1V5H771-F1
#
_cell.length_a   1.000
_cell.length_b   1.000
_cell.length_c   1.000
_cell.angle_alpha   90.00
_cell.angle_beta   90.00
_cell.angle_gamma   90.00
#
_symmetry.space_group_name_H-M   'P 1'
#
loop_
_entity.id
_entity.type
_entity.pdbx_description
1 polymer ?
#
loop_
_entity_poly.entity_id
_entity_poly.type
_entity_poly.pdbx_seq_one_letter_code
_entity_poly.pdbx_strand_id
1 'polypeptide(L)'
;MRLAVGHPLLGIGPGNFRREFVAFRQPAQMAKPTTANVTEHPHNELLNVWATGGVLLALAWAAAAVSLLARPRGGGSVSAAHFTAVILFGQSCFDLTLARSPTDLAALLCLGLAWHPFVDASADEGVPEAWPSRTWIAAALAVGLAAAGVWLGGRAAISSWLLRQGAVAESRDEAAAAYEAHATAAKWSVGDPQPDYFAGIVAPRALRSPQLALRHFEAVRNLEPDFVHLNGEIGLALAQAGGHEPALPFFARDAALFPYDVIAQSRHVQCAFNTGQSEGIEAALAALAKARVAERRRALGAETVSGLVRTIERAWERDDDDAGIAAVNRLLNGIPRLPPEPLSRHLIPPATDPAGEWADELTPDDWGTCRRAYKGVPWGRTDGTPQPVAEACLGHGAEDVEAEEDGRGDSGQRVMECFRESGWDVARVLGGDGRDLGWLALRTGTVVQHMHLVQLGGEHGVLTDVTAERLASDADLRRRLGVNDADELGIEVALAAADFSPRLQYLGDVLRCVAPHLRSRLGESPTLRLWRWQQALDCPAGHASDPFPAAPSDQTPRVRVTARLDPDGPEATPGR
;
A
#
# COMPACT_ATOMS: atom_id res chain seq x y z
N MET A 1 16.05 -21.87 2.86
CA MET A 1 17.39 -22.19 2.32
C MET A 1 18.30 -20.96 2.21
N ARG A 2 17.91 -19.86 1.53
CA ARG A 2 18.78 -18.66 1.40
C ARG A 2 19.27 -18.08 2.73
N LEU A 3 18.39 -17.94 3.71
CA LEU A 3 18.74 -17.48 5.06
C LEU A 3 19.81 -18.38 5.73
N ALA A 4 19.64 -19.70 5.68
CA ALA A 4 20.60 -20.65 6.23
C ALA A 4 21.96 -20.61 5.51
N VAL A 5 21.97 -20.40 4.20
CA VAL A 5 23.21 -20.22 3.43
C VAL A 5 23.90 -18.89 3.75
N GLY A 6 23.14 -17.84 4.07
CA GLY A 6 23.68 -16.54 4.51
C GLY A 6 24.35 -16.59 5.88
N HIS A 7 23.92 -17.51 6.76
CA HIS A 7 24.45 -17.68 8.12
C HIS A 7 24.82 -19.15 8.41
N PRO A 8 25.78 -19.73 7.67
CA PRO A 8 25.93 -21.19 7.62
C PRO A 8 26.50 -21.80 8.90
N LEU A 9 27.36 -21.07 9.64
CA LEU A 9 28.10 -21.63 10.78
C LEU A 9 27.30 -21.61 12.08
N LEU A 10 26.81 -20.43 12.48
CA LEU A 10 26.15 -20.21 13.77
C LEU A 10 24.65 -19.96 13.63
N GLY A 11 24.14 -19.82 12.40
CA GLY A 11 22.78 -19.35 12.17
C GLY A 11 22.58 -17.92 12.65
N ILE A 12 21.32 -17.53 12.80
CA ILE A 12 20.88 -16.21 13.27
C ILE A 12 20.52 -16.17 14.75
N GLY A 13 20.68 -17.28 15.47
CA GLY A 13 20.24 -17.47 16.84
C GLY A 13 18.77 -17.91 16.96
N PRO A 14 18.41 -18.57 18.08
CA PRO A 14 17.04 -19.01 18.35
C PRO A 14 16.10 -17.81 18.51
N GLY A 15 14.88 -17.93 17.99
CA GLY A 15 13.85 -16.88 18.05
C GLY A 15 14.00 -15.75 17.01
N ASN A 16 15.13 -15.64 16.32
CA ASN A 16 15.36 -14.55 15.37
C ASN A 16 14.86 -14.84 13.94
N PHE A 17 14.37 -16.06 13.66
CA PHE A 17 13.95 -16.46 12.31
C PHE A 17 12.96 -15.49 11.67
N ARG A 18 11.89 -15.16 12.40
CA ARG A 18 10.83 -14.27 11.92
C ARG A 18 11.39 -12.91 11.51
N ARG A 19 12.29 -12.34 12.33
CA ARG A 19 12.94 -11.04 12.11
C ARG A 19 13.84 -11.04 10.88
N GLU A 20 14.75 -11.99 10.79
CA GLU A 20 15.78 -11.99 9.74
C GLU A 20 15.26 -12.52 8.40
N PHE A 21 14.25 -13.40 8.40
CA PHE A 21 13.75 -14.02 7.17
C PHE A 21 13.07 -13.02 6.22
N VAL A 22 12.59 -11.88 6.72
CA VAL A 22 11.90 -10.86 5.92
C VAL A 22 12.74 -10.41 4.73
N ALA A 23 14.04 -10.19 4.94
CA ALA A 23 14.98 -9.78 3.88
C ALA A 23 15.22 -10.84 2.79
N PHE A 24 14.87 -12.10 3.05
CA PHE A 24 15.10 -13.23 2.14
C PHE A 24 13.84 -13.66 1.38
N ARG A 25 12.69 -13.01 1.62
CA ARG A 25 11.43 -13.29 0.90
C ARG A 25 11.58 -12.94 -0.57
N GLN A 26 11.16 -13.86 -1.44
CA GLN A 26 11.21 -13.64 -2.89
C GLN A 26 9.94 -12.96 -3.39
N PRO A 27 10.01 -12.10 -4.43
CA PRO A 27 8.82 -11.51 -5.05
C PRO A 27 7.80 -12.56 -5.50
N ALA A 28 8.26 -13.68 -6.07
CA ALA A 28 7.39 -14.79 -6.46
C ALA A 28 6.67 -15.46 -5.28
N GLN A 29 7.28 -15.47 -4.08
CA GLN A 29 6.64 -15.95 -2.86
C GLN A 29 5.61 -14.93 -2.37
N MET A 30 5.95 -13.65 -2.34
CA MET A 30 5.04 -12.57 -1.93
C MET A 30 3.82 -12.43 -2.87
N ALA A 31 3.94 -12.83 -4.13
CA ALA A 31 2.85 -12.78 -5.09
C ALA A 31 1.75 -13.81 -4.82
N LYS A 32 2.04 -14.93 -4.14
CA LYS A 32 1.07 -16.02 -3.94
C LYS A 32 -0.11 -15.57 -3.07
N PRO A 33 -1.35 -16.05 -3.36
CA PRO A 33 -2.54 -15.69 -2.58
C PRO A 33 -2.50 -16.15 -1.11
N THR A 34 -1.79 -17.25 -0.84
CA THR A 34 -1.77 -17.92 0.47
C THR A 34 -0.57 -17.51 1.34
N THR A 35 0.20 -16.50 0.92
CA THR A 35 1.37 -16.07 1.68
C THR A 35 0.93 -15.28 2.90
N ALA A 36 1.22 -15.80 4.08
CA ALA A 36 1.00 -15.09 5.33
C ALA A 36 1.91 -13.87 5.45
N ASN A 37 1.40 -12.82 6.10
CA ASN A 37 2.15 -11.59 6.36
C ASN A 37 3.41 -11.85 7.20
N VAL A 38 3.38 -12.90 8.02
CA VAL A 38 4.48 -13.36 8.87
C VAL A 38 4.87 -14.78 8.48
N THR A 39 6.18 -15.05 8.46
CA THR A 39 6.71 -16.40 8.29
C THR A 39 7.42 -16.76 9.59
N GLU A 40 6.70 -17.43 10.48
CA GLU A 40 7.22 -17.79 11.81
C GLU A 40 8.32 -18.85 11.71
N HIS A 41 8.21 -19.75 10.73
CA HIS A 41 9.03 -20.95 10.66
C HIS A 41 8.99 -21.55 9.24
N PRO A 42 10.07 -22.18 8.74
CA PRO A 42 10.02 -22.94 7.49
C PRO A 42 9.23 -24.24 7.68
N HIS A 43 8.54 -24.77 6.66
CA HIS A 43 7.85 -26.08 6.76
C HIS A 43 8.81 -27.29 6.77
N ASN A 44 9.98 -27.13 7.40
CA ASN A 44 11.01 -28.15 7.54
C ASN A 44 11.89 -27.81 8.74
N GLU A 45 11.84 -28.63 9.79
CA GLU A 45 12.55 -28.40 11.04
C GLU A 45 14.06 -28.39 10.86
N LEU A 46 14.61 -29.27 10.01
CA LEU A 46 16.06 -29.29 9.76
C LEU A 46 16.55 -27.96 9.18
N LEU A 47 15.78 -27.36 8.27
CA LEU A 47 16.07 -26.04 7.74
C LEU A 47 15.90 -24.93 8.78
N ASN A 48 14.96 -25.07 9.72
CA ASN A 48 14.82 -24.14 10.84
C ASN A 48 16.04 -24.21 11.76
N VAL A 49 16.41 -25.41 12.20
CA VAL A 49 17.58 -25.65 13.06
C VAL A 49 18.86 -25.16 12.37
N TRP A 50 19.01 -25.38 11.06
CA TRP A 50 20.14 -24.84 10.32
C TRP A 50 20.11 -23.31 10.26
N ALA A 51 18.96 -22.70 9.93
CA ALA A 51 18.86 -21.25 9.86
C ALA A 51 19.15 -20.58 11.22
N THR A 52 18.68 -21.17 12.32
CA THR A 52 18.75 -20.58 13.66
C THR A 52 20.03 -20.95 14.43
N GLY A 53 20.52 -22.19 14.34
CA GLY A 53 21.70 -22.65 15.09
C GLY A 53 22.88 -23.10 14.23
N GLY A 54 22.79 -22.93 12.91
CA GLY A 54 23.88 -23.21 11.99
C GLY A 54 24.06 -24.70 11.67
N VAL A 55 25.04 -24.99 10.82
CA VAL A 55 25.23 -26.32 10.23
C VAL A 55 25.61 -27.37 11.28
N LEU A 56 26.35 -26.99 12.32
CA LEU A 56 26.73 -27.94 13.37
C LEU A 56 25.52 -28.43 14.16
N LEU A 57 24.61 -27.51 14.51
CA LEU A 57 23.36 -27.88 15.19
C LEU A 57 22.44 -28.69 14.26
N ALA A 58 22.38 -28.33 12.98
CA ALA A 58 21.62 -29.09 11.99
C ALA A 58 22.15 -30.52 11.80
N LEU A 59 23.48 -30.71 11.82
CA LEU A 59 24.10 -32.03 11.75
C LEU A 59 23.82 -32.84 13.02
N ALA A 60 23.89 -32.22 14.20
CA ALA A 60 23.51 -32.86 15.46
C ALA A 60 22.03 -33.28 15.46
N TRP A 61 21.14 -32.41 14.95
CA TRP A 61 19.71 -32.70 14.79
C TRP A 61 19.45 -33.81 13.77
N ALA A 62 20.18 -33.83 12.65
CA ALA A 62 20.10 -34.90 11.67
C ALA A 62 20.60 -36.23 12.25
N ALA A 63 21.71 -36.24 12.99
CA ALA A 63 22.21 -37.42 13.69
C ALA A 63 21.18 -37.93 14.72
N ALA A 64 20.53 -37.01 15.42
CA ALA A 64 19.45 -37.32 16.33
C ALA A 64 18.27 -38.00 15.63
N ALA A 65 17.81 -37.44 14.51
CA ALA A 65 16.73 -38.03 13.71
C ALA A 65 17.12 -39.39 13.11
N VAL A 66 18.36 -39.54 12.61
CA VAL A 66 18.87 -40.81 12.05
C VAL A 66 18.94 -41.91 13.13
N SER A 67 19.25 -41.56 14.38
CA SER A 67 19.28 -42.53 15.47
C SER A 67 17.92 -43.20 15.73
N LEU A 68 16.80 -42.53 15.40
CA LEU A 68 15.45 -43.09 15.50
C LEU A 68 15.15 -44.16 14.43
N LEU A 69 16.07 -44.40 13.49
CA LEU A 69 15.99 -45.54 12.59
C LEU A 69 16.49 -46.84 13.26
N ALA A 70 17.21 -46.72 14.37
CA ALA A 70 17.64 -47.88 15.15
C ALA A 70 16.45 -48.51 15.88
N ARG A 71 16.40 -49.84 15.93
CA ARG A 71 15.30 -50.55 16.61
C ARG A 71 15.35 -50.26 18.12
N PRO A 72 14.24 -49.88 18.77
CA PRO A 72 14.24 -49.57 20.19
C PRO A 72 14.62 -50.82 21.01
N ARG A 73 15.50 -50.64 22.00
CA ARG A 73 15.85 -51.66 22.99
C ARG A 73 15.11 -51.32 24.28
N GLY A 74 14.07 -52.07 24.62
CA GLY A 74 13.28 -51.83 25.83
C GLY A 74 11.88 -52.45 25.81
N GLY A 75 11.11 -52.20 26.86
CA GLY A 75 9.72 -52.66 26.99
C GLY A 75 8.73 -51.91 26.10
N GLY A 76 7.44 -52.28 26.21
CA GLY A 76 6.37 -51.72 25.37
C GLY A 76 6.24 -50.20 25.42
N SER A 77 6.49 -49.58 26.57
CA SER A 77 6.47 -48.11 26.74
C SER A 77 7.58 -47.41 25.94
N VAL A 78 8.80 -47.97 25.92
CA VAL A 78 9.93 -47.44 25.13
C VAL A 78 9.65 -47.60 23.64
N SER A 79 9.07 -48.73 23.22
CA SER A 79 8.67 -48.94 21.82
C SER A 79 7.59 -47.96 21.38
N ALA A 80 6.63 -47.64 22.26
CA ALA A 80 5.59 -46.64 21.99
C ALA A 80 6.19 -45.23 21.87
N ALA A 81 7.03 -44.82 22.82
CA ALA A 81 7.73 -43.54 22.78
C ALA A 81 8.60 -43.40 21.53
N HIS A 82 9.34 -44.45 21.16
CA HIS A 82 10.13 -44.49 19.92
C HIS A 82 9.26 -44.32 18.68
N PHE A 83 8.16 -45.06 18.57
CA PHE A 83 7.23 -44.92 17.45
C PHE A 83 6.67 -43.49 17.36
N THR A 84 6.24 -42.92 18.48
CA THR A 84 5.77 -41.53 18.55
C THR A 84 6.85 -40.54 18.13
N ALA A 85 8.10 -40.72 18.57
CA ALA A 85 9.23 -39.88 18.17
C ALA A 85 9.48 -39.98 16.65
N VAL A 86 9.50 -41.19 16.07
CA VAL A 86 9.66 -41.37 14.61
C VAL A 86 8.59 -40.62 13.84
N ILE A 87 7.32 -40.71 14.26
CA ILE A 87 6.22 -40.00 13.60
C ILE A 87 6.39 -38.48 13.73
N LEU A 88 6.61 -37.96 14.93
CA LEU A 88 6.71 -36.52 15.16
C LEU A 88 7.94 -35.90 14.46
N PHE A 89 9.12 -36.51 14.56
CA PHE A 89 10.33 -36.05 13.88
C PHE A 89 10.24 -36.24 12.36
N GLY A 90 9.67 -37.35 11.90
CA GLY A 90 9.43 -37.58 10.48
C GLY A 90 8.49 -36.53 9.89
N GLN A 91 7.36 -36.24 10.55
CA GLN A 91 6.43 -35.19 10.12
C GLN A 91 7.05 -33.79 10.17
N SER A 92 7.92 -33.52 11.15
CA SER A 92 8.62 -32.23 11.28
C SER A 92 9.49 -31.86 10.07
N CYS A 93 9.89 -32.86 9.27
CA CYS A 93 10.63 -32.63 8.04
C CYS A 93 9.75 -32.08 6.89
N PHE A 94 8.43 -32.22 7.00
CA PHE A 94 7.46 -31.84 5.98
C PHE A 94 6.46 -30.78 6.44
N ASP A 95 6.29 -30.61 7.75
CA ASP A 95 5.35 -29.65 8.32
C ASP A 95 5.80 -29.11 9.69
N LEU A 96 5.06 -28.13 10.22
CA LEU A 96 5.32 -27.37 11.43
C LEU A 96 5.01 -28.14 12.73
N THR A 97 5.09 -29.47 12.69
CA THR A 97 4.68 -30.35 13.80
C THR A 97 5.48 -30.10 15.08
N LEU A 98 6.75 -29.71 14.98
CA LEU A 98 7.61 -29.39 16.13
C LEU A 98 7.76 -27.89 16.40
N ALA A 99 7.16 -27.04 15.58
CA ALA A 99 7.24 -25.59 15.75
C ALA A 99 6.23 -25.06 16.78
N ARG A 100 5.31 -25.91 17.27
CA ARG A 100 4.23 -25.53 18.17
C ARG A 100 4.13 -26.49 19.35
N SER A 101 3.79 -25.94 20.51
CA SER A 101 3.45 -26.73 21.68
C SER A 101 2.04 -27.30 21.61
N PRO A 102 1.78 -28.50 22.17
CA PRO A 102 2.68 -29.31 23.01
C PRO A 102 3.49 -30.39 22.25
N THR A 103 3.43 -30.43 20.92
CA THR A 103 4.03 -31.52 20.12
C THR A 103 5.55 -31.48 20.13
N ASP A 104 6.15 -30.30 20.24
CA ASP A 104 7.58 -30.09 20.52
C ASP A 104 8.04 -30.79 21.82
N LEU A 105 7.35 -30.56 22.93
CA LEU A 105 7.64 -31.11 24.25
C LEU A 105 7.42 -32.62 24.26
N ALA A 106 6.33 -33.08 23.65
CA ALA A 106 6.05 -34.51 23.52
C ALA A 106 7.14 -35.21 22.70
N ALA A 107 7.60 -34.61 21.60
CA ALA A 107 8.67 -35.17 20.78
C ALA A 107 10.00 -35.25 21.54
N LEU A 108 10.39 -34.19 22.26
CA LEU A 108 11.61 -34.18 23.06
C LEU A 108 11.56 -35.21 24.20
N LEU A 109 10.41 -35.36 24.87
CA LEU A 109 10.22 -36.36 25.92
C LEU A 109 10.31 -37.78 25.36
N CYS A 110 9.65 -38.05 24.23
CA CYS A 110 9.71 -39.33 23.55
C CYS A 110 11.12 -39.64 23.03
N LEU A 111 11.85 -38.64 22.52
CA LEU A 111 13.24 -38.76 22.09
C LEU A 111 14.14 -39.13 23.27
N GLY A 112 13.99 -38.44 24.41
CA GLY A 112 14.74 -38.75 25.63
C GLY A 112 14.50 -40.17 26.13
N LEU A 113 13.23 -40.62 26.14
CA LEU A 113 12.89 -42.01 26.51
C LEU A 113 13.44 -43.04 25.51
N ALA A 114 13.44 -42.72 24.21
CA ALA A 114 14.01 -43.57 23.17
C ALA A 114 15.55 -43.67 23.27
N TRP A 115 16.20 -42.61 23.76
CA TRP A 115 17.66 -42.55 23.91
C TRP A 115 18.20 -43.04 25.25
N HIS A 116 17.36 -43.14 26.28
CA HIS A 116 17.77 -43.63 27.59
C HIS A 116 18.68 -44.88 27.52
N PRO A 117 18.39 -45.92 26.71
CA PRO A 117 19.24 -47.13 26.65
C PRO A 117 20.64 -46.91 26.05
N PHE A 118 20.85 -45.81 25.32
CA PHE A 118 22.14 -45.45 24.71
C PHE A 118 22.94 -44.48 25.59
N VAL A 119 22.27 -43.85 26.56
CA VAL A 119 22.86 -42.91 27.54
C VAL A 119 23.15 -43.62 28.87
N ASP A 120 22.90 -44.93 28.97
CA ASP A 120 23.52 -45.80 29.97
C ASP A 120 25.05 -45.79 29.75
N ALA A 121 25.67 -44.68 30.17
CA ALA A 121 27.03 -44.65 30.64
C ALA A 121 27.03 -45.67 31.77
N SER A 122 27.51 -46.88 31.46
CA SER A 122 27.76 -47.93 32.42
C SER A 122 28.36 -47.23 33.63
N ALA A 123 27.59 -47.13 34.71
CA ALA A 123 28.15 -46.72 35.98
C ALA A 123 29.12 -47.85 36.28
N ASP A 124 30.37 -47.68 35.87
CA ASP A 124 31.43 -48.63 36.14
C ASP A 124 31.29 -48.96 37.62
N GLU A 125 31.11 -50.24 37.93
CA GLU A 125 30.94 -50.78 39.29
C GLU A 125 32.15 -50.50 40.21
N GLY A 126 33.08 -49.61 39.79
CA GLY A 126 34.26 -49.17 40.51
C GLY A 126 34.33 -47.65 40.77
N VAL A 127 33.30 -46.84 40.51
CA VAL A 127 33.29 -45.44 40.97
C VAL A 127 33.02 -45.43 42.48
N PRO A 128 33.90 -44.85 43.33
CA PRO A 128 33.74 -44.88 44.78
C PRO A 128 32.37 -44.35 45.23
N GLU A 129 31.77 -45.04 46.20
CA GLU A 129 30.46 -44.83 46.82
C GLU A 129 30.34 -43.52 47.62
N ALA A 130 31.02 -42.45 47.20
CA ALA A 130 31.15 -41.21 47.94
C ALA A 130 31.04 -40.00 47.03
N TRP A 131 29.82 -39.73 46.51
CA TRP A 131 29.33 -38.37 46.38
C TRP A 131 27.79 -38.32 46.38
N PRO A 132 27.16 -38.22 47.57
CA PRO A 132 25.74 -37.90 47.71
C PRO A 132 25.36 -36.62 46.95
N SER A 133 26.33 -35.75 46.66
CA SER A 133 26.13 -34.52 45.90
C SER A 133 25.64 -34.75 44.47
N ARG A 134 26.00 -35.85 43.78
CA ARG A 134 25.59 -36.07 42.38
C ARG A 134 24.09 -36.34 42.23
N THR A 135 23.50 -37.13 43.11
CA THR A 135 22.06 -37.42 43.10
C THR A 135 21.25 -36.21 43.50
N TRP A 136 21.69 -35.45 44.51
CA TRP A 136 21.05 -34.18 44.89
C TRP A 136 21.18 -33.11 43.79
N ILE A 137 22.32 -33.01 43.11
CA ILE A 137 22.50 -32.10 41.96
C ILE A 137 21.59 -32.50 40.80
N ALA A 138 21.54 -33.79 40.45
CA ALA A 138 20.66 -34.28 39.39
C ALA A 138 19.17 -34.06 39.73
N ALA A 139 18.77 -34.34 40.97
CA ALA A 139 17.41 -34.07 41.44
C ALA A 139 17.09 -32.57 41.45
N ALA A 140 18.01 -31.73 41.91
CA ALA A 140 17.84 -30.28 41.91
C ALA A 140 17.75 -29.71 40.49
N LEU A 141 18.55 -30.21 39.55
CA LEU A 141 18.46 -29.85 38.13
C LEU A 141 17.13 -30.30 37.53
N ALA A 142 16.68 -31.53 37.81
CA ALA A 142 15.40 -32.04 37.33
C ALA A 142 14.22 -31.21 37.87
N VAL A 143 14.21 -30.90 39.16
CA VAL A 143 13.19 -30.04 39.78
C VAL A 143 13.26 -28.62 39.22
N GLY A 144 14.47 -28.07 39.04
CA GLY A 144 14.67 -26.75 38.45
C GLY A 144 14.17 -26.66 37.02
N LEU A 145 14.47 -27.66 36.18
CA LEU A 145 13.97 -27.75 34.80
C LEU A 145 12.45 -27.94 34.76
N ALA A 146 11.89 -28.78 35.63
CA ALA A 146 10.45 -28.96 35.73
C ALA A 146 9.73 -27.66 36.16
N ALA A 147 10.26 -26.97 37.16
CA ALA A 147 9.73 -25.68 37.62
C ALA A 147 9.83 -24.61 36.52
N ALA A 148 10.96 -24.54 35.82
CA ALA A 148 11.14 -23.65 34.67
C ALA A 148 10.14 -23.98 33.55
N GLY A 149 9.93 -25.27 33.24
CA GLY A 149 8.95 -25.72 32.26
C GLY A 149 7.51 -25.35 32.63
N VAL A 150 7.10 -25.58 33.88
CA VAL A 150 5.78 -25.17 34.39
C VAL A 150 5.61 -23.66 34.33
N TRP A 151 6.62 -22.89 34.70
CA TRP A 151 6.57 -21.43 34.66
C TRP A 151 6.48 -20.90 33.23
N LEU A 152 7.33 -21.38 32.31
CA LEU A 152 7.29 -20.99 30.89
C LEU A 152 5.96 -21.39 30.24
N GLY A 153 5.50 -22.62 30.48
CA GLY A 153 4.22 -23.12 29.96
C GLY A 153 3.02 -22.36 30.53
N GLY A 154 3.04 -22.05 31.83
CA GLY A 154 2.01 -21.23 32.49
C GLY A 154 1.94 -19.81 31.90
N ARG A 155 3.09 -19.16 31.69
CA ARG A 155 3.16 -17.85 31.03
C ARG A 155 2.59 -17.89 29.62
N ALA A 156 2.98 -18.88 28.82
CA ALA A 156 2.48 -19.05 27.46
C ALA A 156 0.96 -19.29 27.43
N ALA A 157 0.43 -20.12 28.34
CA ALA A 157 -1.00 -20.39 28.45
C ALA A 157 -1.80 -19.15 28.85
N ILE A 158 -1.32 -18.38 29.84
CA ILE A 158 -1.95 -17.13 30.27
C ILE A 158 -1.95 -16.11 29.13
N SER A 159 -0.81 -15.91 28.48
CA SER A 159 -0.70 -14.99 27.33
C SER A 159 -1.66 -15.38 26.20
N SER A 160 -1.68 -16.66 25.81
CA SER A 160 -2.57 -17.16 24.76
C SER A 160 -4.06 -17.02 25.11
N TRP A 161 -4.41 -17.28 26.38
CA TRP A 161 -5.78 -17.09 26.86
C TRP A 161 -6.20 -15.61 26.80
N LEU A 162 -5.34 -14.69 27.26
CA LEU A 162 -5.58 -13.26 27.20
C LEU A 162 -5.69 -12.73 25.76
N LEU A 163 -4.81 -13.17 24.85
CA LEU A 163 -4.90 -12.82 23.44
C LEU A 163 -6.23 -13.26 22.82
N ARG A 164 -6.70 -14.47 23.16
CA ARG A 164 -8.00 -14.98 22.73
C ARG A 164 -9.14 -14.15 23.32
N GLN A 165 -9.07 -13.79 24.60
CA GLN A 165 -10.05 -12.93 25.24
C GLN A 165 -10.11 -11.56 24.53
N GLY A 166 -8.96 -10.98 24.20
CA GLY A 166 -8.87 -9.74 23.43
C GLY A 166 -9.54 -9.85 22.06
N ALA A 167 -9.24 -10.91 21.31
CA ALA A 167 -9.87 -11.16 20.01
C ALA A 167 -11.40 -11.35 20.09
N VAL A 168 -11.90 -12.01 21.14
CA VAL A 168 -13.35 -12.14 21.39
C VAL A 168 -13.97 -10.78 21.70
N ALA A 169 -13.30 -9.95 22.51
CA ALA A 169 -13.77 -8.59 22.80
C ALA A 169 -13.79 -7.72 21.53
N GLU A 170 -12.78 -7.81 20.66
CA GLU A 170 -12.77 -7.13 19.35
C GLU A 170 -13.95 -7.57 18.48
N SER A 171 -14.28 -8.87 18.45
CA SER A 171 -15.42 -9.38 17.69
C SER A 171 -16.78 -8.88 18.19
N ARG A 172 -16.83 -8.39 19.44
CA ARG A 172 -18.00 -7.79 20.08
C ARG A 172 -17.99 -6.26 20.05
N ASP A 173 -17.00 -5.66 19.40
CA ASP A 173 -16.77 -4.21 19.38
C ASP A 173 -16.51 -3.62 20.80
N GLU A 174 -16.05 -4.44 21.74
CA GLU A 174 -15.71 -4.06 23.11
C GLU A 174 -14.24 -3.58 23.19
N ALA A 175 -13.96 -2.44 22.54
CA ALA A 175 -12.60 -1.99 22.27
C ALA A 175 -11.72 -1.79 23.54
N ALA A 176 -12.31 -1.33 24.66
CA ALA A 176 -11.59 -1.16 25.92
C ALA A 176 -11.16 -2.50 26.55
N ALA A 177 -12.07 -3.48 26.57
CA ALA A 177 -11.79 -4.82 27.09
C ALA A 177 -10.76 -5.55 26.21
N ALA A 178 -10.83 -5.36 24.89
CA ALA A 178 -9.83 -5.86 23.95
C ALA A 178 -8.44 -5.30 24.25
N TYR A 179 -8.33 -3.97 24.42
CA TYR A 179 -7.07 -3.32 24.75
C TYR A 179 -6.49 -3.84 26.08
N GLU A 180 -7.30 -3.92 27.14
CA GLU A 180 -6.83 -4.39 28.44
C GLU A 180 -6.32 -5.83 28.39
N ALA A 181 -7.01 -6.71 27.66
CA ALA A 181 -6.58 -8.10 27.49
C ALA A 181 -5.23 -8.19 26.77
N HIS A 182 -5.07 -7.48 25.65
CA HIS A 182 -3.80 -7.47 24.88
C HIS A 182 -2.65 -6.81 25.65
N ALA A 183 -2.90 -5.67 26.29
CA ALA A 183 -1.88 -4.98 27.09
C ALA A 183 -1.47 -5.80 28.33
N THR A 184 -2.38 -6.60 28.88
CA THR A 184 -2.05 -7.54 29.96
C THR A 184 -1.25 -8.72 29.42
N ALA A 185 -1.61 -9.27 28.26
CA ALA A 185 -0.85 -10.35 27.61
C ALA A 185 0.61 -9.93 27.33
N ALA A 186 0.85 -8.68 26.92
CA ALA A 186 2.19 -8.12 26.71
C ALA A 186 3.08 -8.20 27.97
N LYS A 187 2.51 -7.97 29.15
CA LYS A 187 3.24 -8.10 30.43
C LYS A 187 3.65 -9.55 30.73
N TRP A 188 2.86 -10.53 30.29
CA TRP A 188 3.13 -11.94 30.50
C TRP A 188 4.07 -12.55 29.45
N SER A 189 4.16 -11.94 28.26
CA SER A 189 4.92 -12.46 27.11
C SER A 189 6.05 -11.53 26.68
N VAL A 190 6.90 -11.12 27.64
CA VAL A 190 8.09 -10.30 27.37
C VAL A 190 9.01 -11.00 26.37
N GLY A 191 9.07 -10.51 25.13
CA GLY A 191 9.82 -11.10 24.02
C GLY A 191 8.96 -11.59 22.84
N ASP A 192 7.63 -11.63 23.01
CA ASP A 192 6.71 -11.82 21.89
C ASP A 192 6.15 -10.45 21.44
N PRO A 193 6.37 -10.02 20.18
CA PRO A 193 5.83 -8.77 19.66
C PRO A 193 4.30 -8.78 19.49
N GLN A 194 3.66 -9.95 19.44
CA GLN A 194 2.26 -10.04 19.03
C GLN A 194 1.27 -9.36 20.01
N PRO A 195 1.36 -9.53 21.35
CA PRO A 195 0.49 -8.84 22.28
C PRO A 195 0.61 -7.31 22.24
N ASP A 196 1.84 -6.78 22.21
CA ASP A 196 2.06 -5.33 22.09
C ASP A 196 1.55 -4.81 20.74
N TYR A 197 1.74 -5.56 19.64
CA TYR A 197 1.21 -5.20 18.33
C TYR A 197 -0.31 -5.05 18.33
N PHE A 198 -1.04 -6.01 18.90
CA PHE A 198 -2.50 -5.92 18.99
C PHE A 198 -2.97 -4.82 19.95
N ALA A 199 -2.31 -4.64 21.10
CA ALA A 199 -2.62 -3.51 21.99
C ALA A 199 -2.44 -2.17 21.25
N GLY A 200 -1.38 -2.05 20.44
CA GLY A 200 -1.11 -0.90 19.59
C GLY A 200 -2.15 -0.66 18.50
N ILE A 201 -2.70 -1.71 17.87
CA ILE A 201 -3.79 -1.57 16.87
C ILE A 201 -5.11 -1.13 17.52
N VAL A 202 -5.40 -1.63 18.71
CA VAL A 202 -6.66 -1.34 19.42
C VAL A 202 -6.62 0.05 20.06
N ALA A 203 -5.47 0.51 20.56
CA ALA A 203 -5.35 1.79 21.29
C ALA A 203 -5.89 3.04 20.55
N PRO A 204 -5.60 3.27 19.24
CA PRO A 204 -6.17 4.40 18.50
C PRO A 204 -7.70 4.31 18.35
N ARG A 205 -8.23 3.09 18.24
CA ARG A 205 -9.67 2.84 18.05
C ARG A 205 -10.45 2.96 19.36
N ALA A 206 -9.94 2.35 20.42
CA ALA A 206 -10.59 2.26 21.72
C ALA A 206 -10.43 3.55 22.55
N LEU A 207 -9.23 4.13 22.54
CA LEU A 207 -8.83 5.18 23.48
C LEU A 207 -8.53 6.52 22.79
N ARG A 208 -8.67 6.58 21.45
CA ARG A 208 -8.33 7.75 20.61
C ARG A 208 -6.94 8.34 20.96
N SER A 209 -6.01 7.45 21.30
CA SER A 209 -4.68 7.81 21.81
C SER A 209 -3.59 7.28 20.88
N PRO A 210 -3.23 8.02 19.80
CA PRO A 210 -2.16 7.59 18.90
C PRO A 210 -0.80 7.51 19.63
N GLN A 211 -0.57 8.30 20.67
CA GLN A 211 0.67 8.24 21.46
C GLN A 211 0.80 6.94 22.25
N LEU A 212 -0.32 6.39 22.74
CA LEU A 212 -0.32 5.10 23.43
C LEU A 212 -0.02 3.95 22.46
N ALA A 213 -0.58 4.02 21.25
CA ALA A 213 -0.27 3.08 20.18
C ALA A 213 1.22 3.08 19.83
N LEU A 214 1.82 4.27 19.68
CA LEU A 214 3.24 4.42 19.38
C LEU A 214 4.15 3.79 20.45
N ARG A 215 3.78 3.85 21.73
CA ARG A 215 4.54 3.18 22.81
C ARG A 215 4.55 1.66 22.64
N HIS A 216 3.40 1.07 22.34
CA HIS A 216 3.32 -0.37 22.07
C HIS A 216 4.09 -0.74 20.80
N PHE A 217 3.92 0.02 19.73
CA PHE A 217 4.64 -0.22 18.48
C PHE A 217 6.17 -0.06 18.63
N GLU A 218 6.63 0.83 19.50
CA GLU A 218 8.05 0.94 19.83
C GLU A 218 8.58 -0.32 20.53
N ALA A 219 7.81 -0.90 21.46
CA ALA A 219 8.17 -2.18 22.08
C ALA A 219 8.27 -3.31 21.04
N VAL A 220 7.32 -3.38 20.10
CA VAL A 220 7.37 -4.35 18.98
C VAL A 220 8.57 -4.09 18.09
N ARG A 221 8.83 -2.83 17.69
CA ARG A 221 9.94 -2.46 16.81
C ARG A 221 11.31 -2.80 17.40
N ASN A 222 11.45 -2.69 18.73
CA ASN A 222 12.68 -3.06 19.44
C ASN A 222 12.94 -4.58 19.40
N LEU A 223 11.90 -5.40 19.29
CA LEU A 223 12.01 -6.84 19.11
C LEU A 223 12.18 -7.19 17.62
N GLU A 224 11.27 -6.70 16.79
CA GLU A 224 11.11 -7.03 15.38
C GLU A 224 10.62 -5.82 14.56
N PRO A 225 11.52 -5.08 13.88
CA PRO A 225 11.16 -3.83 13.19
C PRO A 225 10.30 -4.01 11.94
N ASP A 226 10.31 -5.20 11.33
CA ASP A 226 9.53 -5.54 10.13
C ASP A 226 8.40 -6.56 10.44
N PHE A 227 7.88 -6.53 11.67
CA PHE A 227 6.82 -7.44 12.11
C PHE A 227 5.46 -7.09 11.48
N VAL A 228 4.88 -7.98 10.67
CA VAL A 228 3.57 -7.76 10.01
C VAL A 228 3.55 -6.37 9.34
N HIS A 229 2.46 -5.61 9.47
CA HIS A 229 2.31 -4.25 8.98
C HIS A 229 2.67 -3.21 10.05
N LEU A 230 3.60 -3.51 10.97
CA LEU A 230 4.01 -2.59 12.04
C LEU A 230 4.36 -1.21 11.51
N ASN A 231 5.13 -1.15 10.41
CA ASN A 231 5.49 0.11 9.77
C ASN A 231 4.24 0.87 9.28
N GLY A 232 3.29 0.18 8.63
CA GLY A 232 2.02 0.78 8.23
C GLY A 232 1.20 1.32 9.41
N GLU A 233 1.17 0.62 10.54
CA GLU A 233 0.44 1.02 11.74
C GLU A 233 1.13 2.17 12.51
N ILE A 234 2.47 2.18 12.56
CA ILE A 234 3.24 3.33 13.07
C ILE A 234 2.95 4.57 12.22
N GLY A 235 3.02 4.44 10.90
CA GLY A 235 2.71 5.53 9.97
C GLY A 235 1.29 6.06 10.17
N LEU A 236 0.31 5.18 10.38
CA LEU A 236 -1.06 5.57 10.67
C LEU A 236 -1.18 6.33 12.00
N ALA A 237 -0.55 5.84 13.07
CA ALA A 237 -0.56 6.50 14.37
C ALA A 237 0.13 7.89 14.32
N LEU A 238 1.24 8.02 13.59
CA LEU A 238 1.92 9.30 13.37
C LEU A 238 1.05 10.28 12.56
N ALA A 239 0.42 9.81 11.49
CA ALA A 239 -0.49 10.62 10.68
C ALA A 239 -1.70 11.09 11.52
N GLN A 240 -2.26 10.24 12.39
CA GLN A 240 -3.34 10.61 13.32
C GLN A 240 -2.88 11.61 14.39
N ALA A 241 -1.61 11.60 14.76
CA ALA A 241 -1.01 12.59 15.65
C ALA A 241 -0.64 13.91 14.93
N GLY A 242 -0.97 14.05 13.65
CA GLY A 242 -0.73 15.26 12.84
C GLY A 242 0.62 15.29 12.12
N GLY A 243 1.42 14.22 12.21
CA GLY A 243 2.75 14.13 11.58
C GLY A 243 2.74 13.29 10.30
N HIS A 244 2.44 13.90 9.14
CA HIS A 244 2.53 13.21 7.85
C HIS A 244 3.98 13.02 7.38
N GLU A 245 4.84 14.02 7.56
CA GLU A 245 6.27 13.93 7.22
C GLU A 245 7.00 12.79 7.96
N PRO A 246 6.90 12.65 9.29
CA PRO A 246 7.53 11.52 9.99
C PRO A 246 6.86 10.17 9.67
N ALA A 247 5.64 10.13 9.13
CA ALA A 247 4.95 8.89 8.77
C ALA A 247 5.42 8.31 7.43
N LEU A 248 5.87 9.16 6.50
CA LEU A 248 6.28 8.76 5.15
C LEU A 248 7.31 7.62 5.11
N PRO A 249 8.45 7.66 5.84
CA PRO A 249 9.44 6.59 5.79
C PRO A 249 8.87 5.24 6.28
N PHE A 250 7.92 5.25 7.21
CA PHE A 250 7.26 4.04 7.67
C PHE A 250 6.32 3.46 6.62
N PHE A 251 5.51 4.29 5.96
CA PHE A 251 4.67 3.81 4.87
C PHE A 251 5.47 3.31 3.67
N ALA A 252 6.59 3.98 3.33
CA ALA A 252 7.50 3.52 2.29
C ALA A 252 8.10 2.15 2.64
N ARG A 253 8.51 1.94 3.90
CA ARG A 253 8.99 0.64 4.38
C ARG A 253 7.91 -0.44 4.30
N ASP A 254 6.68 -0.14 4.74
CA ASP A 254 5.55 -1.08 4.68
C ASP A 254 5.23 -1.50 3.24
N ALA A 255 5.16 -0.52 2.32
CA ALA A 255 4.96 -0.76 0.90
C ALA A 255 6.08 -1.63 0.28
N ALA A 256 7.33 -1.46 0.72
CA ALA A 256 8.44 -2.30 0.26
C ALA A 256 8.36 -3.74 0.79
N LEU A 257 7.89 -3.94 2.03
CA LEU A 257 7.70 -5.25 2.65
C LEU A 257 6.50 -6.01 2.07
N PHE A 258 5.45 -5.28 1.68
CA PHE A 258 4.20 -5.80 1.15
C PHE A 258 3.88 -5.22 -0.24
N PRO A 259 4.67 -5.54 -1.28
CA PRO A 259 4.55 -4.93 -2.60
C PRO A 259 3.25 -5.25 -3.36
N TYR A 260 2.47 -6.22 -2.87
CA TYR A 260 1.19 -6.64 -3.45
C TYR A 260 0.00 -6.40 -2.50
N ASP A 261 0.20 -5.62 -1.44
CA ASP A 261 -0.86 -5.19 -0.54
C ASP A 261 -1.35 -3.79 -0.97
N VAL A 262 -2.63 -3.70 -1.32
CA VAL A 262 -3.24 -2.46 -1.83
C VAL A 262 -3.24 -1.39 -0.75
N ILE A 263 -3.47 -1.75 0.52
CA ILE A 263 -3.54 -0.81 1.64
C ILE A 263 -2.17 -0.21 1.90
N ALA A 264 -1.12 -1.04 1.94
CA ALA A 264 0.26 -0.57 2.15
C ALA A 264 0.68 0.41 1.04
N GLN A 265 0.45 0.06 -0.23
CA GLN A 265 0.76 0.94 -1.36
C GLN A 265 -0.06 2.23 -1.34
N SER A 266 -1.37 2.15 -1.07
CA SER A 266 -2.23 3.34 -1.00
C SER A 266 -1.82 4.29 0.13
N ARG A 267 -1.47 3.77 1.32
CA ARG A 267 -0.98 4.59 2.43
C ARG A 267 0.32 5.34 2.06
N HIS A 268 1.25 4.67 1.38
CA HIS A 268 2.50 5.29 0.93
C HIS A 268 2.26 6.40 -0.10
N VAL A 269 1.53 6.10 -1.18
CA VAL A 269 1.16 7.10 -2.21
C VAL A 269 0.49 8.30 -1.57
N GLN A 270 -0.46 8.06 -0.67
CA GLN A 270 -1.18 9.12 -0.01
C GLN A 270 -0.29 10.02 0.86
N CYS A 271 0.61 9.42 1.63
CA CYS A 271 1.50 10.17 2.49
C CYS A 271 2.53 10.97 1.68
N ALA A 272 3.03 10.41 0.58
CA ALA A 272 3.96 11.11 -0.32
C ALA A 272 3.30 12.36 -0.90
N PHE A 273 2.04 12.24 -1.35
CA PHE A 273 1.26 13.38 -1.81
C PHE A 273 1.01 14.44 -0.72
N ASN A 274 0.59 14.01 0.49
CA ASN A 274 0.34 14.94 1.60
C ASN A 274 1.59 15.69 2.08
N THR A 275 2.78 15.16 1.81
CA THR A 275 4.06 15.76 2.20
C THR A 275 4.72 16.54 1.07
N GLY A 276 4.10 16.62 -0.10
CA GLY A 276 4.67 17.28 -1.28
C GLY A 276 5.92 16.58 -1.84
N GLN A 277 6.19 15.35 -1.42
CA GLN A 277 7.34 14.57 -1.88
C GLN A 277 7.07 14.05 -3.30
N SER A 278 7.68 14.72 -4.28
CA SER A 278 7.53 14.45 -5.71
C SER A 278 8.43 13.32 -6.21
N GLU A 279 9.54 13.05 -5.51
CA GLU A 279 10.52 12.06 -5.94
C GLU A 279 9.95 10.65 -5.85
N GLY A 280 9.87 9.96 -7.00
CA GLY A 280 9.43 8.56 -7.06
C GLY A 280 7.90 8.33 -6.97
N ILE A 281 7.07 9.38 -6.99
CA ILE A 281 5.60 9.22 -6.90
C ILE A 281 5.02 8.38 -8.06
N GLU A 282 5.56 8.53 -9.28
CA GLU A 282 5.14 7.71 -10.43
C GLU A 282 5.46 6.23 -10.21
N ALA A 283 6.60 5.91 -9.61
CA ALA A 283 6.96 4.54 -9.26
C ALA A 283 6.04 3.98 -8.18
N ALA A 284 5.68 4.79 -7.18
CA ALA A 284 4.72 4.41 -6.13
C ALA A 284 3.32 4.14 -6.71
N LEU A 285 2.83 4.98 -7.62
CA LEU A 285 1.56 4.78 -8.32
C LEU A 285 1.58 3.53 -9.21
N ALA A 286 2.68 3.30 -9.93
CA ALA A 286 2.85 2.08 -10.72
C ALA A 286 2.87 0.82 -9.82
N ALA A 287 3.44 0.91 -8.61
CA ALA A 287 3.40 -0.17 -7.63
C ALA A 287 1.98 -0.41 -7.09
N LEU A 288 1.24 0.65 -6.78
CA LEU A 288 -0.17 0.57 -6.38
C LEU A 288 -1.03 -0.11 -7.47
N ALA A 289 -0.86 0.29 -8.73
CA ALA A 289 -1.59 -0.31 -9.86
C ALA A 289 -1.29 -1.82 -9.97
N LYS A 290 -0.02 -2.22 -9.82
CA LYS A 290 0.38 -3.64 -9.80
C LYS A 290 -0.24 -4.39 -8.62
N ALA A 291 -0.28 -3.79 -7.43
CA ALA A 291 -0.91 -4.39 -6.25
C ALA A 291 -2.42 -4.61 -6.45
N ARG A 292 -3.12 -3.62 -7.02
CA ARG A 292 -4.55 -3.73 -7.38
C ARG A 292 -4.81 -4.86 -8.40
N VAL A 293 -3.95 -5.01 -9.41
CA VAL A 293 -4.06 -6.16 -10.33
C VAL A 293 -3.81 -7.48 -9.63
N ALA A 294 -2.78 -7.56 -8.77
CA ALA A 294 -2.48 -8.77 -8.02
C ALA A 294 -3.65 -9.18 -7.12
N GLU A 295 -4.27 -8.23 -6.42
CA GLU A 295 -5.46 -8.46 -5.61
C GLU A 295 -6.62 -9.03 -6.45
N ARG A 296 -6.94 -8.45 -7.62
CA ARG A 296 -8.02 -8.98 -8.48
C ARG A 296 -7.70 -10.37 -9.02
N ARG A 297 -6.44 -10.62 -9.40
CA ARG A 297 -6.03 -11.95 -9.88
C ARG A 297 -6.13 -13.01 -8.78
N ARG A 298 -5.90 -12.64 -7.51
CA ARG A 298 -6.11 -13.53 -6.36
C ARG A 298 -7.60 -13.80 -6.12
N ALA A 299 -8.44 -12.78 -6.23
CA ALA A 299 -9.88 -12.90 -5.96
C ALA A 299 -10.64 -13.65 -7.08
N LEU A 300 -10.34 -13.37 -8.35
CA LEU A 300 -11.13 -13.85 -9.50
C LEU A 300 -10.40 -14.88 -10.37
N GLY A 301 -9.08 -15.01 -10.24
CA GLY A 301 -8.23 -15.78 -11.14
C GLY A 301 -7.69 -14.95 -12.31
N ALA A 302 -6.45 -15.21 -12.72
CA ALA A 302 -5.76 -14.41 -13.75
C ALA A 302 -6.43 -14.49 -15.14
N GLU A 303 -6.91 -15.66 -15.52
CA GLU A 303 -7.64 -15.87 -16.77
C GLU A 303 -8.98 -15.13 -16.77
N THR A 304 -9.69 -15.16 -15.64
CA THR A 304 -10.96 -14.43 -15.47
C THR A 304 -10.76 -12.93 -15.62
N VAL A 305 -9.74 -12.36 -14.95
CA VAL A 305 -9.43 -10.92 -15.06
C VAL A 305 -9.13 -10.56 -16.51
N SER A 306 -8.30 -11.34 -17.20
CA SER A 306 -7.94 -11.10 -18.60
C SER A 306 -9.14 -11.31 -19.55
N GLY A 307 -10.05 -12.23 -19.23
CA GLY A 307 -11.31 -12.42 -19.92
C GLY A 307 -12.25 -11.22 -19.76
N LEU A 308 -12.43 -10.72 -18.54
CA LEU A 308 -13.26 -9.55 -18.25
C LEU A 308 -12.74 -8.29 -18.94
N VAL A 309 -11.43 -8.04 -18.89
CA VAL A 309 -10.82 -6.90 -19.60
C VAL A 309 -11.07 -6.97 -21.10
N ARG A 310 -10.95 -8.14 -21.72
CA ARG A 310 -11.30 -8.34 -23.15
C ARG A 310 -12.79 -8.15 -23.43
N THR A 311 -13.67 -8.52 -22.51
CA THR A 311 -15.11 -8.28 -22.64
C THR A 311 -15.40 -6.78 -22.59
N ILE A 312 -14.78 -6.05 -21.67
CA ILE A 312 -14.90 -4.59 -21.54
C ILE A 312 -14.43 -3.90 -22.83
N GLU A 313 -13.27 -4.30 -23.35
CA GLU A 313 -12.72 -3.82 -24.63
C GLU A 313 -13.70 -4.01 -25.80
N ARG A 314 -14.21 -5.23 -25.97
CA ARG A 314 -15.20 -5.53 -27.03
C ARG A 314 -16.52 -4.81 -26.84
N ALA A 315 -16.96 -4.64 -25.60
CA ALA A 315 -18.18 -3.92 -25.27
C ALA A 315 -18.05 -2.45 -25.71
N TRP A 316 -16.91 -1.81 -25.45
CA TRP A 316 -16.65 -0.48 -25.96
C TRP A 316 -16.55 -0.40 -27.49
N GLU A 317 -15.97 -1.39 -28.16
CA GLU A 317 -15.91 -1.43 -29.64
C GLU A 317 -17.29 -1.57 -30.30
N ARG A 318 -18.22 -2.27 -29.64
CA ARG A 318 -19.53 -2.63 -30.19
C ARG A 318 -20.69 -1.79 -29.66
N ASP A 319 -20.40 -0.85 -28.77
CA ASP A 319 -21.43 -0.10 -28.02
C ASP A 319 -22.42 -1.03 -27.29
N ASP A 320 -21.89 -2.13 -26.74
CA ASP A 320 -22.66 -3.13 -25.97
C ASP A 320 -22.56 -2.79 -24.47
N ASP A 321 -23.40 -1.86 -24.05
CA ASP A 321 -23.34 -1.27 -22.71
C ASP A 321 -23.66 -2.28 -21.61
N ASP A 322 -24.61 -3.19 -21.84
CA ASP A 322 -25.00 -4.22 -20.88
C ASP A 322 -23.85 -5.19 -20.59
N ALA A 323 -23.19 -5.70 -21.64
CA ALA A 323 -22.05 -6.61 -21.47
C ALA A 323 -20.87 -5.92 -20.79
N GLY A 324 -20.65 -4.64 -21.11
CA GLY A 324 -19.60 -3.82 -20.53
C GLY A 324 -19.78 -3.54 -19.04
N ILE A 325 -20.95 -3.03 -18.67
CA ILE A 325 -21.33 -2.76 -17.27
C ILE A 325 -21.25 -4.05 -16.44
N ALA A 326 -21.79 -5.16 -16.95
CA ALA A 326 -21.73 -6.44 -16.26
C ALA A 326 -20.28 -6.91 -16.03
N ALA A 327 -19.40 -6.74 -17.04
CA ALA A 327 -18.00 -7.12 -16.92
C ALA A 327 -17.24 -6.23 -15.92
N VAL A 328 -17.47 -4.92 -15.91
CA VAL A 328 -16.89 -3.99 -14.93
C VAL A 328 -17.37 -4.30 -13.51
N ASN A 329 -18.68 -4.47 -13.31
CA ASN A 329 -19.23 -4.79 -12.00
C ASN A 329 -18.68 -6.09 -11.45
N ARG A 330 -18.53 -7.11 -12.30
CA ARG A 330 -17.88 -8.36 -11.91
C ARG A 330 -16.39 -8.18 -11.57
N LEU A 331 -15.67 -7.34 -12.31
CA LEU A 331 -14.26 -7.06 -12.05
C LEU A 331 -14.07 -6.30 -10.73
N LEU A 332 -14.97 -5.37 -10.41
CA LEU A 332 -14.91 -4.50 -9.23
C LEU A 332 -15.67 -5.05 -8.02
N ASN A 333 -16.24 -6.25 -8.14
CA ASN A 333 -16.97 -6.89 -7.05
C ASN A 333 -16.07 -7.09 -5.82
N GLY A 334 -16.60 -6.81 -4.63
CA GLY A 334 -15.89 -6.93 -3.36
C GLY A 334 -14.75 -5.94 -3.13
N ILE A 335 -14.58 -4.92 -3.99
CA ILE A 335 -13.70 -3.79 -3.69
C ILE A 335 -14.43 -2.88 -2.70
N PRO A 336 -13.94 -2.72 -1.46
CA PRO A 336 -14.55 -1.80 -0.50
C PRO A 336 -14.51 -0.37 -1.04
N ARG A 337 -15.45 0.47 -0.59
CA ARG A 337 -15.40 1.92 -0.82
C ARG A 337 -14.16 2.45 -0.09
N LEU A 338 -13.01 2.44 -0.76
CA LEU A 338 -11.81 3.07 -0.22
C LEU A 338 -12.14 4.55 0.03
N PRO A 339 -11.72 5.13 1.16
CA PRO A 339 -11.88 6.55 1.35
C PRO A 339 -11.16 7.28 0.19
N PRO A 340 -11.76 8.33 -0.38
CA PRO A 340 -11.07 9.17 -1.36
C PRO A 340 -9.73 9.64 -0.76
N GLU A 341 -8.69 9.66 -1.58
CA GLU A 341 -7.34 10.12 -1.23
C GLU A 341 -7.42 11.42 -0.39
N PRO A 342 -6.78 11.58 0.78
CA PRO A 342 -6.82 12.82 1.56
C PRO A 342 -6.65 14.12 0.78
N LEU A 343 -5.80 14.16 -0.25
CA LEU A 343 -5.75 15.32 -1.14
C LEU A 343 -7.11 15.55 -1.81
N SER A 344 -7.76 14.52 -2.36
CA SER A 344 -9.15 14.64 -2.83
C SER A 344 -10.17 15.02 -1.75
N ARG A 345 -10.01 14.64 -0.48
CA ARG A 345 -10.93 15.06 0.60
C ARG A 345 -10.86 16.56 0.88
N HIS A 346 -9.69 17.17 0.71
CA HIS A 346 -9.56 18.63 0.79
C HIS A 346 -10.13 19.32 -0.47
N LEU A 347 -10.18 18.61 -1.61
CA LEU A 347 -10.70 19.14 -2.88
C LEU A 347 -12.21 18.90 -3.07
N ILE A 348 -12.81 17.96 -2.33
CA ILE A 348 -14.24 17.68 -2.32
C ILE A 348 -14.87 18.52 -1.19
N PRO A 349 -15.87 19.40 -1.47
CA PRO A 349 -16.52 20.17 -0.42
C PRO A 349 -17.14 19.28 0.66
N PRO A 350 -17.14 19.69 1.95
CA PRO A 350 -17.77 18.93 3.02
C PRO A 350 -19.29 18.75 2.87
N ALA A 351 -19.94 19.56 2.03
CA ALA A 351 -21.38 19.50 1.76
C ALA A 351 -21.75 18.39 0.75
N THR A 352 -20.82 17.98 -0.10
CA THR A 352 -20.92 16.72 -0.85
C THR A 352 -20.40 15.62 0.06
N ASP A 353 -21.16 15.25 1.08
CA ASP A 353 -20.93 13.98 1.74
C ASP A 353 -21.22 12.88 0.72
N PRO A 354 -20.21 12.21 0.15
CA PRO A 354 -20.42 11.17 -0.84
C PRO A 354 -20.89 9.87 -0.16
N ALA A 355 -21.18 9.90 1.15
CA ALA A 355 -21.88 8.82 1.83
C ALA A 355 -23.25 8.51 1.18
N GLY A 356 -23.85 9.48 0.47
CA GLY A 356 -24.99 9.26 -0.42
C GLY A 356 -24.54 8.92 -1.85
N GLU A 357 -24.89 7.71 -2.31
CA GLU A 357 -25.02 7.35 -3.74
C GLU A 357 -23.77 7.29 -4.63
N TRP A 358 -22.69 6.65 -4.18
CA TRP A 358 -21.87 5.89 -5.14
C TRP A 358 -22.48 4.50 -5.20
N ALA A 359 -23.31 4.24 -6.20
CA ALA A 359 -23.98 2.95 -6.38
C ALA A 359 -22.95 1.80 -6.33
N ASP A 360 -23.34 0.68 -5.70
CA ASP A 360 -22.50 -0.52 -5.61
C ASP A 360 -22.17 -1.10 -7.00
N GLU A 361 -23.02 -0.75 -7.98
CA GLU A 361 -22.90 -1.06 -9.39
C GLU A 361 -22.56 0.19 -10.19
N LEU A 362 -21.67 0.03 -11.15
CA LEU A 362 -21.36 1.03 -12.17
C LEU A 362 -22.66 1.40 -12.91
N THR A 363 -23.04 2.67 -12.89
CA THR A 363 -24.25 3.14 -13.56
C THR A 363 -24.03 3.25 -15.07
N PRO A 364 -25.10 3.33 -15.90
CA PRO A 364 -24.97 3.66 -17.32
C PRO A 364 -24.21 4.99 -17.57
N ASP A 365 -24.36 5.97 -16.67
CA ASP A 365 -23.66 7.26 -16.77
C ASP A 365 -22.16 7.14 -16.50
N ASP A 366 -21.78 6.35 -15.49
CA ASP A 366 -20.39 5.98 -15.22
C ASP A 366 -19.79 5.23 -16.41
N TRP A 367 -20.53 4.29 -17.00
CA TRP A 367 -20.12 3.54 -18.18
C TRP A 367 -19.94 4.43 -19.41
N GLY A 368 -20.85 5.37 -19.64
CA GLY A 368 -20.73 6.37 -20.70
C GLY A 368 -19.46 7.22 -20.53
N THR A 369 -19.13 7.59 -19.30
CA THR A 369 -17.89 8.29 -18.97
C THR A 369 -16.65 7.43 -19.22
N CYS A 370 -16.70 6.15 -18.84
CA CYS A 370 -15.62 5.20 -19.12
C CYS A 370 -15.39 5.00 -20.62
N ARG A 371 -16.49 4.84 -21.38
CA ARG A 371 -16.48 4.63 -22.83
C ARG A 371 -15.92 5.85 -23.56
N ARG A 372 -16.29 7.07 -23.15
CA ARG A 372 -15.69 8.31 -23.67
C ARG A 372 -14.19 8.37 -23.42
N ALA A 373 -13.76 8.07 -22.20
CA ALA A 373 -12.34 8.03 -21.83
C ALA A 373 -11.55 6.93 -22.58
N TYR A 374 -12.21 5.82 -22.92
CA TYR A 374 -11.63 4.71 -23.68
C TYR A 374 -11.49 5.00 -25.16
N LYS A 375 -12.59 5.42 -25.82
CA LYS A 375 -12.62 5.53 -27.28
C LYS A 375 -11.69 6.63 -27.80
N GLY A 376 -11.27 7.57 -26.94
CA GLY A 376 -10.32 8.63 -27.27
C GLY A 376 -10.64 9.28 -28.61
N VAL A 377 -11.93 9.40 -28.95
CA VAL A 377 -12.38 9.67 -30.31
C VAL A 377 -11.92 11.07 -30.68
N PRO A 378 -10.97 11.22 -31.62
CA PRO A 378 -10.66 12.50 -32.19
C PRO A 378 -11.74 12.79 -33.24
N TRP A 379 -12.50 13.87 -33.09
CA TRP A 379 -13.19 14.44 -34.24
C TRP A 379 -12.16 15.08 -35.16
N GLY A 380 -11.59 14.27 -36.05
CA GLY A 380 -10.72 14.72 -37.14
C GLY A 380 -9.25 14.31 -37.01
N ARG A 381 -8.69 13.84 -38.13
CA ARG A 381 -7.22 13.78 -38.33
C ARG A 381 -6.67 15.19 -38.18
N THR A 382 -5.88 15.46 -37.16
CA THR A 382 -4.89 16.53 -37.25
C THR A 382 -3.64 16.18 -36.46
N ASP A 383 -2.54 16.69 -37.00
CA ASP A 383 -1.21 16.21 -36.75
C ASP A 383 -0.66 16.92 -35.51
N GLY A 384 -0.79 16.26 -34.34
CA GLY A 384 0.12 16.36 -33.19
C GLY A 384 0.39 17.73 -32.54
N THR A 385 -0.28 18.80 -32.96
CA THR A 385 -0.10 20.19 -32.49
C THR A 385 -1.45 20.76 -32.01
N PRO A 386 -1.50 21.69 -31.04
CA PRO A 386 -2.77 22.29 -30.58
C PRO A 386 -3.46 23.13 -31.65
N GLN A 387 -2.67 23.64 -32.60
CA GLN A 387 -3.09 24.63 -33.58
C GLN A 387 -4.28 24.16 -34.44
N PRO A 388 -4.28 22.96 -35.05
CA PRO A 388 -5.39 22.51 -35.88
C PRO A 388 -6.64 22.15 -35.07
N VAL A 389 -6.51 21.75 -33.80
CA VAL A 389 -7.64 21.46 -32.91
C VAL A 389 -8.31 22.76 -32.46
N ALA A 390 -7.51 23.76 -32.11
CA ALA A 390 -7.99 25.09 -31.75
C ALA A 390 -8.64 25.79 -32.96
N GLU A 391 -8.01 25.72 -34.14
CA GLU A 391 -8.55 26.26 -35.39
C GLU A 391 -9.81 25.51 -35.87
N ALA A 392 -9.91 24.18 -35.67
CA ALA A 392 -11.13 23.43 -35.97
C ALA A 392 -12.29 23.75 -35.01
N CYS A 393 -12.02 23.91 -33.70
CA CYS A 393 -13.06 24.24 -32.72
C CYS A 393 -13.47 25.73 -32.81
N LEU A 394 -12.60 26.63 -33.30
CA LEU A 394 -12.95 28.02 -33.64
C LEU A 394 -13.61 28.16 -35.03
N GLY A 395 -13.23 27.32 -36.00
CA GLY A 395 -13.79 27.31 -37.36
C GLY A 395 -15.21 26.76 -37.46
N HIS A 396 -15.65 25.98 -36.46
CA HIS A 396 -17.02 25.46 -36.37
C HIS A 396 -18.00 26.36 -35.59
N GLY A 397 -17.67 27.63 -35.33
CA GLY A 397 -18.61 28.52 -34.64
C GLY A 397 -18.27 30.00 -34.61
N ALA A 398 -17.54 30.55 -35.60
CA ALA A 398 -17.37 32.01 -35.65
C ALA A 398 -18.67 32.75 -36.05
N GLU A 399 -19.57 32.10 -36.79
CA GLU A 399 -20.84 32.71 -37.23
C GLU A 399 -22.00 32.53 -36.23
N ASP A 400 -21.91 31.55 -35.31
CA ASP A 400 -22.97 31.27 -34.31
C ASP A 400 -22.67 31.84 -32.91
N VAL A 401 -21.49 32.45 -32.69
CA VAL A 401 -21.10 33.06 -31.40
C VAL A 401 -21.62 34.50 -31.23
N GLU A 402 -22.19 35.11 -32.27
CA GLU A 402 -22.76 36.47 -32.19
C GLU A 402 -24.16 36.52 -31.54
N ALA A 403 -24.72 35.39 -31.10
CA ALA A 403 -26.09 35.33 -30.60
C ALA A 403 -26.22 34.77 -29.18
N GLU A 404 -25.47 35.29 -28.21
CA GLU A 404 -25.86 35.15 -26.79
C GLU A 404 -25.33 36.33 -25.96
N GLU A 405 -26.22 37.29 -25.66
CA GLU A 405 -25.93 38.51 -24.87
C GLU A 405 -25.63 38.23 -23.38
N ASP A 406 -25.71 36.97 -22.92
CA ASP A 406 -25.32 36.56 -21.58
C ASP A 406 -23.95 35.89 -21.62
N GLY A 407 -22.89 36.69 -21.42
CA GLY A 407 -21.48 36.27 -21.45
C GLY A 407 -21.04 35.27 -20.36
N ARG A 408 -21.66 34.10 -20.28
CA ARG A 408 -21.30 33.01 -19.37
C ARG A 408 -21.31 31.65 -20.10
N GLY A 409 -20.12 31.19 -20.50
CA GLY A 409 -19.70 29.82 -20.18
C GLY A 409 -19.56 28.78 -21.30
N ASP A 410 -20.27 28.86 -22.42
CA ASP A 410 -20.46 27.66 -23.26
C ASP A 410 -19.34 27.39 -24.31
N SER A 411 -18.80 28.45 -24.91
CA SER A 411 -17.71 28.33 -25.91
C SER A 411 -16.39 27.82 -25.32
N GLY A 412 -16.05 28.22 -24.09
CA GLY A 412 -14.88 27.70 -23.37
C GLY A 412 -15.03 26.24 -22.96
N GLN A 413 -16.25 25.79 -22.64
CA GLN A 413 -16.54 24.41 -22.27
C GLN A 413 -16.39 23.46 -23.47
N ARG A 414 -16.85 23.86 -24.66
CA ARG A 414 -16.63 23.12 -25.91
C ARG A 414 -15.16 22.97 -26.27
N VAL A 415 -14.36 24.03 -26.11
CA VAL A 415 -12.90 23.97 -26.33
C VAL A 415 -12.22 23.02 -25.33
N MET A 416 -12.62 23.08 -24.05
CA MET A 416 -12.13 22.15 -23.02
C MET A 416 -12.45 20.70 -23.33
N GLU A 417 -13.63 20.42 -23.88
CA GLU A 417 -14.06 19.10 -24.32
C GLU A 417 -13.21 18.65 -25.52
N CYS A 418 -13.02 19.48 -26.55
CA CYS A 418 -12.14 19.21 -27.70
C CYS A 418 -10.72 18.80 -27.27
N PHE A 419 -10.10 19.55 -26.35
CA PHE A 419 -8.73 19.27 -25.89
C PHE A 419 -8.64 18.00 -25.04
N ARG A 420 -9.61 17.77 -24.16
CA ARG A 420 -9.69 16.54 -23.35
C ARG A 420 -9.86 15.31 -24.25
N GLU A 421 -10.66 15.41 -25.29
CA GLU A 421 -10.86 14.37 -26.31
C GLU A 421 -9.58 14.10 -27.13
N SER A 422 -8.77 15.14 -27.35
CA SER A 422 -7.49 15.07 -28.07
C SER A 422 -6.31 14.56 -27.23
N GLY A 423 -6.56 14.15 -25.97
CA GLY A 423 -5.52 13.65 -25.09
C GLY A 423 -4.62 14.72 -24.49
N TRP A 424 -5.15 15.92 -24.25
CA TRP A 424 -4.53 17.00 -23.48
C TRP A 424 -5.26 17.20 -22.15
N ASP A 425 -4.51 17.47 -21.09
CA ASP A 425 -5.09 17.97 -19.85
C ASP A 425 -5.19 19.49 -19.94
N VAL A 426 -6.28 20.10 -19.49
CA VAL A 426 -6.47 21.55 -19.64
C VAL A 426 -6.75 22.20 -18.29
N ALA A 427 -6.13 23.35 -18.07
CA ALA A 427 -6.32 24.18 -16.89
C ALA A 427 -6.65 25.62 -17.30
N ARG A 428 -7.39 26.33 -16.46
CA ARG A 428 -7.68 27.75 -16.62
C ARG A 428 -6.61 28.58 -15.92
N VAL A 429 -6.18 29.69 -16.51
CA VAL A 429 -5.23 30.62 -15.92
C VAL A 429 -5.97 31.84 -15.40
N LEU A 430 -5.65 32.25 -14.19
CA LEU A 430 -6.24 33.37 -13.49
C LEU A 430 -5.15 34.34 -13.04
N GLY A 431 -5.45 35.64 -13.13
CA GLY A 431 -4.62 36.68 -12.52
C GLY A 431 -4.76 36.70 -11.00
N GLY A 432 -3.88 37.43 -10.32
CA GLY A 432 -3.91 37.58 -8.86
C GLY A 432 -5.19 38.25 -8.32
N ASP A 433 -5.89 38.97 -9.19
CA ASP A 433 -7.21 39.57 -8.98
C ASP A 433 -8.38 38.62 -9.34
N GLY A 434 -8.09 37.41 -9.81
CA GLY A 434 -9.07 36.39 -10.19
C GLY A 434 -9.64 36.53 -11.60
N ARG A 435 -9.13 37.45 -12.43
CA ARG A 435 -9.55 37.61 -13.82
C ARG A 435 -9.11 36.41 -14.67
N ASP A 436 -9.93 36.01 -15.65
CA ASP A 436 -9.61 34.93 -16.58
C ASP A 436 -8.55 35.40 -17.59
N LEU A 437 -7.41 34.72 -17.58
CA LEU A 437 -6.25 34.98 -18.43
C LEU A 437 -6.05 33.85 -19.45
N GLY A 438 -7.09 33.06 -19.74
CA GLY A 438 -7.03 32.02 -20.77
C GLY A 438 -6.74 30.62 -20.24
N TRP A 439 -6.23 29.74 -21.10
CA TRP A 439 -6.18 28.30 -20.85
C TRP A 439 -4.77 27.74 -21.07
N LEU A 440 -4.45 26.65 -20.38
CA LEU A 440 -3.22 25.88 -20.51
C LEU A 440 -3.58 24.47 -20.92
N ALA A 441 -2.87 23.92 -21.89
CA ALA A 441 -2.97 22.51 -22.27
C ALA A 441 -1.63 21.79 -21.96
N LEU A 442 -1.70 20.70 -21.21
CA LEU A 442 -0.57 19.86 -20.85
C LEU A 442 -0.69 18.52 -21.56
N ARG A 443 0.32 18.19 -22.37
CA ARG A 443 0.46 16.86 -22.95
C ARG A 443 1.25 16.02 -21.98
N THR A 444 0.66 14.91 -21.53
CA THR A 444 1.20 13.97 -20.55
C THR A 444 2.73 13.95 -20.51
N GLY A 445 3.29 14.49 -19.41
CA GLY A 445 4.69 14.34 -19.00
C GLY A 445 5.77 14.96 -19.87
N THR A 446 5.46 15.78 -20.88
CA THR A 446 6.51 16.25 -21.80
C THR A 446 6.46 17.73 -22.19
N VAL A 447 5.28 18.35 -22.32
CA VAL A 447 5.19 19.78 -22.70
C VAL A 447 3.93 20.44 -22.13
N VAL A 448 4.09 21.57 -21.44
CA VAL A 448 3.00 22.52 -21.16
C VAL A 448 2.95 23.53 -22.31
N GLN A 449 1.80 23.63 -22.96
CA GLN A 449 1.52 24.67 -23.96
C GLN A 449 0.38 25.54 -23.45
N HIS A 450 0.67 26.81 -23.16
CA HIS A 450 -0.32 27.80 -22.79
C HIS A 450 -1.05 28.28 -24.03
N MET A 451 -2.35 28.05 -24.03
CA MET A 451 -3.29 28.48 -25.06
C MET A 451 -4.16 29.60 -24.51
N HIS A 452 -3.71 30.83 -24.70
CA HIS A 452 -4.59 31.94 -24.46
C HIS A 452 -5.52 32.10 -25.66
N LEU A 453 -6.83 31.93 -25.44
CA LEU A 453 -7.86 32.49 -26.31
C LEU A 453 -7.93 33.98 -25.95
N VAL A 454 -7.10 34.81 -26.59
CA VAL A 454 -7.15 36.26 -26.36
C VAL A 454 -8.10 36.86 -27.40
N GLN A 455 -9.02 37.71 -26.95
CA GLN A 455 -9.68 38.66 -27.82
C GLN A 455 -8.75 39.88 -27.96
N LEU A 456 -7.88 39.88 -28.97
CA LEU A 456 -6.99 41.01 -29.25
C LEU A 456 -7.59 41.80 -30.41
N GLY A 457 -8.16 42.98 -30.12
CA GLY A 457 -8.61 43.90 -31.16
C GLY A 457 -9.80 43.41 -32.00
N GLY A 458 -10.61 42.49 -31.49
CA GLY A 458 -11.79 41.95 -32.19
C GLY A 458 -11.56 40.60 -32.88
N GLU A 459 -10.32 40.07 -32.91
CA GLU A 459 -10.02 38.75 -33.47
C GLU A 459 -9.62 37.76 -32.37
N HIS A 460 -10.12 36.51 -32.49
CA HIS A 460 -9.78 35.40 -31.62
C HIS A 460 -8.46 34.77 -32.11
N GLY A 461 -7.40 34.83 -31.30
CA GLY A 461 -6.10 34.24 -31.62
C GLY A 461 -5.72 33.11 -30.67
N VAL A 462 -4.96 32.13 -31.17
CA VAL A 462 -4.38 31.03 -30.37
C VAL A 462 -2.87 31.22 -30.33
N LEU A 463 -2.31 31.40 -29.13
CA LEU A 463 -0.87 31.35 -28.92
C LEU A 463 -0.44 29.90 -28.70
N THR A 464 0.54 29.43 -29.47
CA THR A 464 1.17 28.10 -29.30
C THR A 464 2.59 28.25 -28.73
N ASP A 465 3.12 27.18 -28.12
CA ASP A 465 4.49 27.08 -27.57
C ASP A 465 4.83 27.99 -26.38
N VAL A 466 3.84 28.42 -25.62
CA VAL A 466 4.08 29.18 -24.39
C VAL A 466 4.24 28.20 -23.22
N THR A 467 5.45 28.07 -22.67
CA THR A 467 5.73 27.25 -21.47
C THR A 467 5.68 28.11 -20.21
N ALA A 468 5.57 27.52 -19.02
CA ALA A 468 5.69 28.27 -17.75
C ALA A 468 7.03 29.02 -17.66
N GLU A 469 8.12 28.38 -18.09
CA GLU A 469 9.45 28.98 -18.18
C GLU A 469 9.49 30.19 -19.11
N ARG A 470 8.84 30.13 -20.28
CA ARG A 470 8.69 31.28 -21.18
C ARG A 470 7.78 32.35 -20.57
N LEU A 471 6.72 31.96 -19.87
CA LEU A 471 5.83 32.91 -19.18
C LEU A 471 6.58 33.67 -18.08
N ALA A 472 7.48 33.01 -17.36
CA ALA A 472 8.32 33.60 -16.32
C ALA A 472 9.43 34.49 -16.90
N SER A 473 10.05 34.07 -18.01
CA SER A 473 11.22 34.76 -18.60
C SER A 473 10.88 35.82 -19.64
N ASP A 474 9.73 35.75 -20.31
CA ASP A 474 9.36 36.61 -21.43
C ASP A 474 8.38 37.72 -20.99
N ALA A 475 8.94 38.90 -20.71
CA ALA A 475 8.16 40.08 -20.29
C ALA A 475 7.25 40.64 -21.41
N ASP A 476 7.54 40.35 -22.69
CA ASP A 476 6.70 40.80 -23.80
C ASP A 476 5.50 39.87 -23.97
N LEU A 477 5.71 38.57 -23.81
CA LEU A 477 4.65 37.58 -23.70
C LEU A 477 3.71 37.88 -22.53
N ARG A 478 4.23 38.20 -21.33
CA ARG A 478 3.42 38.62 -20.18
C ARG A 478 2.58 39.85 -20.47
N ARG A 479 3.16 40.88 -21.11
CA ARG A 479 2.43 42.08 -21.55
C ARG A 479 1.33 41.76 -22.56
N ARG A 480 1.58 40.87 -23.52
CA ARG A 480 0.58 40.43 -24.51
C ARG A 480 -0.58 39.66 -23.88
N LEU A 481 -0.33 38.97 -22.76
CA LEU A 481 -1.33 38.24 -21.97
C LEU A 481 -1.95 39.11 -20.85
N GLY A 482 -1.50 40.36 -20.70
CA GLY A 482 -1.98 41.28 -19.66
C GLY A 482 -1.60 40.88 -18.22
N VAL A 483 -0.59 40.01 -18.05
CA VAL A 483 -0.06 39.55 -16.76
C VAL A 483 1.00 40.55 -16.28
N ASN A 484 0.88 41.10 -15.07
CA ASN A 484 1.94 41.96 -14.51
C ASN A 484 3.03 41.14 -13.81
N ASP A 485 4.25 41.68 -13.72
CA ASP A 485 5.40 41.02 -13.08
C ASP A 485 5.20 40.74 -11.57
N ALA A 486 4.20 41.38 -10.94
CA ALA A 486 3.85 41.20 -9.53
C ALA A 486 2.60 40.33 -9.32
N ASP A 487 1.95 39.84 -10.39
CA ASP A 487 0.72 39.06 -10.27
C ASP A 487 1.04 37.60 -9.91
N GLU A 488 0.42 37.08 -8.85
CA GLU A 488 0.34 35.64 -8.63
C GLU A 488 -0.58 35.03 -9.70
N LEU A 489 -0.10 34.03 -10.44
CA LEU A 489 -0.96 33.28 -11.35
C LEU A 489 -1.65 32.16 -10.59
N GLY A 490 -2.98 32.15 -10.64
CA GLY A 490 -3.78 31.01 -10.20
C GLY A 490 -4.08 30.10 -11.38
N ILE A 491 -3.76 28.81 -11.29
CA ILE A 491 -4.10 27.83 -12.31
C ILE A 491 -5.19 26.91 -11.78
N GLU A 492 -6.38 27.00 -12.37
CA GLU A 492 -7.50 26.15 -12.01
C GLU A 492 -7.55 24.90 -12.88
N VAL A 493 -7.23 23.76 -12.29
CA VAL A 493 -7.37 22.46 -12.93
C VAL A 493 -8.81 21.97 -12.74
N ALA A 494 -9.49 21.68 -13.85
CA ALA A 494 -10.81 21.06 -13.82
C ALA A 494 -10.68 19.56 -13.54
N LEU A 495 -11.37 19.06 -12.52
CA LEU A 495 -11.42 17.65 -12.17
C LEU A 495 -12.82 17.12 -12.48
N ALA A 496 -12.92 15.98 -13.16
CA ALA A 496 -14.21 15.33 -13.37
C ALA A 496 -14.64 14.62 -12.09
N ALA A 497 -15.94 14.62 -11.77
CA ALA A 497 -16.47 13.88 -10.62
C ALA A 497 -16.05 12.38 -10.65
N ALA A 498 -15.99 11.79 -11.85
CA ALA A 498 -15.52 10.43 -12.07
C ALA A 498 -14.05 10.18 -11.63
N ASP A 499 -13.21 11.21 -11.64
CA ASP A 499 -11.80 11.10 -11.23
C ASP A 499 -11.65 10.85 -9.73
N PHE A 500 -12.65 11.29 -8.96
CA PHE A 500 -12.73 11.07 -7.53
C PHE A 500 -13.25 9.68 -7.15
N SER A 501 -13.73 8.89 -8.13
CA SER A 501 -14.21 7.53 -7.88
C SER A 501 -13.05 6.58 -7.61
N PRO A 502 -12.92 6.01 -6.39
CA PRO A 502 -11.89 5.01 -6.11
C PRO A 502 -12.07 3.76 -6.97
N ARG A 503 -13.32 3.43 -7.33
CA ARG A 503 -13.65 2.29 -8.21
C ARG A 503 -13.19 2.52 -9.64
N LEU A 504 -13.35 3.73 -10.19
CA LEU A 504 -12.85 4.05 -11.53
C LEU A 504 -11.32 4.18 -11.57
N GLN A 505 -10.70 4.72 -10.52
CA GLN A 505 -9.24 4.68 -10.35
C GLN A 505 -8.70 3.25 -10.36
N TYR A 506 -9.37 2.37 -9.61
CA TYR A 506 -9.04 0.96 -9.58
C TYR A 506 -9.21 0.31 -10.97
N LEU A 507 -10.33 0.56 -11.65
CA LEU A 507 -10.59 0.06 -13.00
C LEU A 507 -9.49 0.53 -13.97
N GLY A 508 -9.14 1.81 -13.91
CA GLY A 508 -8.08 2.42 -14.71
C GLY A 508 -6.74 1.72 -14.53
N ASP A 509 -6.34 1.46 -13.29
CA ASP A 509 -5.10 0.74 -12.98
C ASP A 509 -5.08 -0.68 -13.53
N VAL A 510 -6.20 -1.41 -13.39
CA VAL A 510 -6.32 -2.76 -13.92
C VAL A 510 -6.20 -2.78 -15.44
N LEU A 511 -6.91 -1.87 -16.11
CA LEU A 511 -6.87 -1.75 -17.57
C LEU A 511 -5.47 -1.37 -18.06
N ARG A 512 -4.83 -0.36 -17.46
CA ARG A 512 -3.45 0.05 -17.81
C ARG A 512 -2.44 -1.08 -17.70
N CYS A 513 -2.58 -1.92 -16.67
CA CYS A 513 -1.64 -3.02 -16.43
C CYS A 513 -1.94 -4.28 -17.24
N VAL A 514 -3.20 -4.61 -17.50
CA VAL A 514 -3.61 -5.85 -18.18
C VAL A 514 -3.73 -5.66 -19.70
N ALA A 515 -4.11 -4.47 -20.14
CA ALA A 515 -4.32 -4.10 -21.53
C ALA A 515 -3.69 -2.71 -21.80
N PRO A 516 -2.35 -2.60 -21.75
CA PRO A 516 -1.64 -1.31 -21.89
C PRO A 516 -1.86 -0.63 -23.25
N HIS A 517 -2.27 -1.39 -24.26
CA HIS A 517 -2.63 -0.87 -25.58
C HIS A 517 -3.89 0.01 -25.55
N LEU A 518 -4.74 -0.14 -24.54
CA LEU A 518 -6.00 0.61 -24.45
C LEU A 518 -5.82 2.10 -24.10
N ARG A 519 -4.59 2.59 -23.89
CA ARG A 519 -4.24 4.01 -23.61
C ARG A 519 -5.26 4.77 -22.75
N SER A 520 -5.89 4.10 -21.78
CA SER A 520 -7.05 4.70 -21.11
C SER A 520 -6.58 5.74 -20.10
N ARG A 521 -7.13 6.96 -20.23
CA ARG A 521 -7.04 8.02 -19.20
C ARG A 521 -7.94 7.73 -18.00
N LEU A 522 -8.65 6.61 -18.03
CA LEU A 522 -9.57 6.21 -17.00
C LEU A 522 -8.85 6.13 -15.65
N GLY A 523 -9.43 6.75 -14.63
CA GLY A 523 -8.99 6.53 -13.26
C GLY A 523 -7.60 7.10 -12.94
N GLU A 524 -7.16 8.14 -13.63
CA GLU A 524 -6.02 8.93 -13.18
C GLU A 524 -6.44 9.78 -11.96
N SER A 525 -5.76 9.62 -10.82
CA SER A 525 -6.17 10.32 -9.60
C SER A 525 -6.03 11.84 -9.77
N PRO A 526 -6.95 12.64 -9.21
CA PRO A 526 -6.84 14.10 -9.15
C PRO A 526 -5.48 14.57 -8.64
N THR A 527 -4.93 13.84 -7.68
CA THR A 527 -3.67 14.12 -7.04
C THR A 527 -2.49 13.96 -8.00
N LEU A 528 -2.47 12.90 -8.81
CA LEU A 528 -1.47 12.73 -9.86
C LEU A 528 -1.56 13.83 -10.91
N ARG A 529 -2.77 14.22 -11.31
CA ARG A 529 -2.98 15.33 -12.24
C ARG A 529 -2.46 16.65 -11.68
N LEU A 530 -2.84 16.97 -10.44
CA LEU A 530 -2.37 18.16 -9.74
C LEU A 530 -0.84 18.20 -9.66
N TRP A 531 -0.24 17.06 -9.29
CA TRP A 531 1.21 16.92 -9.23
C TRP A 531 1.89 17.11 -10.59
N ARG A 532 1.36 16.53 -11.66
CA ARG A 532 1.88 16.72 -13.02
C ARG A 532 1.84 18.19 -13.43
N TRP A 533 0.76 18.89 -13.11
CA TRP A 533 0.65 20.32 -13.33
C TRP A 533 1.70 21.10 -12.52
N GLN A 534 1.88 20.80 -11.23
CA GLN A 534 2.91 21.43 -10.40
C GLN A 534 4.32 21.23 -10.97
N GLN A 535 4.65 20.00 -11.39
CA GLN A 535 5.95 19.69 -11.99
C GLN A 535 6.17 20.42 -13.31
N ALA A 536 5.17 20.42 -14.18
CA ALA A 536 5.32 20.98 -15.51
C ALA A 536 5.34 22.52 -15.53
N LEU A 537 4.90 23.14 -14.43
CA LEU A 537 4.93 24.59 -14.22
C LEU A 537 6.13 25.05 -13.38
N ASP A 538 6.99 24.12 -12.92
CA ASP A 538 8.12 24.39 -12.02
C ASP A 538 7.73 25.18 -10.75
N CYS A 539 6.52 24.93 -10.25
CA CYS A 539 6.08 25.51 -8.98
C CYS A 539 6.71 24.70 -7.84
N PRO A 540 7.37 25.34 -6.84
CA PRO A 540 7.74 24.63 -5.63
C PRO A 540 6.49 23.98 -5.03
N ALA A 541 6.64 22.82 -4.40
CA ALA A 541 5.56 22.10 -3.72
C ALA A 541 5.08 22.89 -2.48
N GLY A 542 4.55 24.09 -2.70
CA GLY A 542 3.77 24.83 -1.74
C GLY A 542 2.49 24.05 -1.52
N HIS A 543 2.15 23.85 -0.24
CA HIS A 543 0.88 23.28 0.18
C HIS A 543 -0.23 23.88 -0.69
N ALA A 544 -1.02 23.02 -1.36
CA ALA A 544 -2.17 23.45 -2.15
C ALA A 544 -2.93 24.51 -1.35
N SER A 545 -2.78 25.77 -1.75
CA SER A 545 -3.20 26.91 -0.97
C SER A 545 -4.71 26.96 -1.00
N ASP A 546 -5.31 26.69 0.16
CA ASP A 546 -6.73 26.71 0.51
C ASP A 546 -7.73 26.17 -0.53
N PRO A 547 -8.45 25.06 -0.22
CA PRO A 547 -9.61 24.69 -1.03
C PRO A 547 -10.67 25.81 -0.96
N PHE A 548 -11.22 26.18 -2.11
CA PHE A 548 -12.27 27.19 -2.21
C PHE A 548 -13.44 26.86 -1.26
N PRO A 549 -14.15 27.87 -0.71
CA PRO A 549 -15.47 27.64 -0.14
C PRO A 549 -16.36 26.96 -1.18
N ALA A 550 -17.10 25.93 -0.75
CA ALA A 550 -17.89 25.02 -1.57
C ALA A 550 -18.53 25.68 -2.82
N ALA A 551 -18.19 25.17 -4.00
CA ALA A 551 -18.99 25.45 -5.19
C ALA A 551 -20.38 24.81 -5.01
N PRO A 552 -21.47 25.43 -5.51
CA PRO A 552 -22.80 24.84 -5.49
C PRO A 552 -22.81 23.46 -6.21
N SER A 553 -23.74 22.59 -5.81
CA SER A 553 -23.83 21.15 -6.19
C SER A 553 -23.75 20.81 -7.68
N ASP A 554 -23.95 21.80 -8.54
CA ASP A 554 -24.07 21.63 -9.99
C ASP A 554 -22.78 21.99 -10.75
N GLN A 555 -21.69 22.31 -10.04
CA GLN A 555 -20.41 22.69 -10.66
C GLN A 555 -19.32 21.62 -10.48
N THR A 556 -18.56 21.38 -11.54
CA THR A 556 -17.40 20.45 -11.52
C THR A 556 -16.36 20.94 -10.50
N PRO A 557 -15.78 20.07 -9.65
CA PRO A 557 -14.75 20.47 -8.70
C PRO A 557 -13.55 21.09 -9.44
N ARG A 558 -13.12 22.28 -9.00
CA ARG A 558 -11.95 22.99 -9.54
C ARG A 558 -10.91 23.18 -8.43
N VAL A 559 -9.64 23.02 -8.78
CA VAL A 559 -8.53 23.17 -7.84
C VAL A 559 -7.59 24.24 -8.33
N ARG A 560 -7.33 25.25 -7.51
CA ARG A 560 -6.36 26.29 -7.82
C ARG A 560 -4.97 25.88 -7.35
N VAL A 561 -4.05 25.76 -8.29
CA VAL A 561 -2.59 25.74 -8.05
C VAL A 561 -2.12 27.17 -8.20
N THR A 562 -1.62 27.79 -7.14
CA THR A 562 -0.99 29.11 -7.24
C THR A 562 0.47 28.93 -7.66
N ALA A 563 0.86 29.67 -8.69
CA ALA A 563 2.20 29.76 -9.22
C ALA A 563 2.67 31.20 -9.07
N ARG A 564 3.75 31.43 -8.30
CA ARG A 564 4.47 32.69 -8.39
C ARG A 564 5.42 32.60 -9.56
N LEU A 565 5.22 33.46 -10.55
CA LEU A 565 6.23 33.69 -11.57
C LEU A 565 7.34 34.51 -10.91
N ASP A 566 8.45 33.87 -10.54
CA ASP A 566 9.63 34.58 -10.05
C ASP A 566 10.53 34.93 -11.26
N PRO A 567 10.62 36.20 -11.68
CA PRO A 567 11.39 36.59 -12.87
C PRO A 567 12.91 36.45 -12.68
N ASP A 568 13.40 36.29 -11.44
CA ASP A 568 14.84 36.19 -11.14
C ASP A 568 15.33 34.73 -11.02
N GLY A 569 14.44 33.74 -11.26
CA GLY A 569 14.74 32.32 -11.12
C GLY A 569 14.93 31.89 -9.67
N PRO A 570 14.94 30.57 -9.38
CA PRO A 570 15.30 30.11 -8.04
C PRO A 570 16.77 30.44 -7.82
N GLU A 571 17.08 31.50 -7.07
CA GLU A 571 18.36 31.53 -6.36
C GLU A 571 18.42 30.22 -5.58
N ALA A 572 19.36 29.36 -5.98
CA ALA A 572 19.69 28.12 -5.31
C ALA A 572 19.80 28.43 -3.82
N THR A 573 18.78 28.05 -3.05
CA THR A 573 18.82 28.20 -1.61
C THR A 573 19.95 27.27 -1.14
N PRO A 574 21.04 27.79 -0.56
CA PRO A 574 22.15 26.93 -0.20
C PRO A 574 21.76 26.13 1.05
N GLY A 575 21.34 24.88 0.83
CA GLY A 575 21.23 23.83 1.83
C GLY A 575 20.06 23.93 2.80
N ARG A 576 19.19 22.90 2.80
CA ARG A 576 18.73 22.21 4.01
C ARG A 576 18.07 20.88 3.69
#